data_AF-A0A1V6C3Q0-F1
#
_entry.id   AF-A0A1V6C3Q0-F1
#
_cell.length_a   1.000
_cell.length_b   1.000
_cell.length_c   1.000
_cell.angle_alpha   90.00
_cell.angle_beta   90.00
_cell.angle_gamma   90.00
#
_symmetry.space_group_name_H-M   'P 1'
#
loop_
_entity.id
_entity.type
_entity.pdbx_description
1 polymer ?
#
loop_
_entity_poly.entity_id
_entity_poly.type
_entity_poly.pdbx_seq_one_letter_code
_entity_poly.pdbx_strand_id
1 'polypeptide(L)'
;MKNNLRIILFWAVCWGLAEAVIGFLLHFVENSAGILLYPFGAYCLIMAFKKSERKVMVPVLVTLIAALFKLSNLAFTSPEFHYRVYFPVIAILSEGLITSGLLFITTLVPVQNLLIKPGIKK
;
A
#
# COMPACT_ATOMS: atom_id res chain seq x y z
N MET A 1 -6.83 -7.92 19.51
CA MET A 1 -6.37 -6.59 19.04
C MET A 1 -4.86 -6.40 19.05
N LYS A 2 -4.13 -6.85 20.08
CA LYS A 2 -2.66 -6.64 20.23
C LYS A 2 -1.81 -7.17 19.05
N ASN A 3 -2.20 -8.28 18.43
CA ASN A 3 -1.51 -8.82 17.24
C ASN A 3 -1.69 -7.96 15.99
N ASN A 4 -2.86 -7.35 15.80
CA ASN A 4 -3.15 -6.56 14.59
C ASN A 4 -2.31 -5.29 14.55
N LEU A 5 -2.11 -4.65 15.70
CA LEU A 5 -1.29 -3.43 15.78
C LEU A 5 0.17 -3.70 15.40
N ARG A 6 0.73 -4.84 15.85
CA ARG A 6 2.08 -5.26 15.46
C ARG A 6 2.19 -5.55 13.97
N ILE A 7 1.17 -6.21 13.39
CA ILE A 7 1.12 -6.48 11.95
C ILE A 7 1.06 -5.17 11.15
N ILE A 8 0.19 -4.24 11.57
CA ILE A 8 0.06 -2.92 10.93
C ILE A 8 1.41 -2.20 10.94
N LEU A 9 2.03 -2.07 12.12
CA LEU A 9 3.30 -1.35 12.25
C LEU A 9 4.42 -2.01 11.46
N PHE A 10 4.53 -3.35 11.50
CA PHE A 10 5.55 -4.08 10.78
C PHE A 10 5.47 -3.84 9.27
N TRP A 11 4.28 -4.03 8.67
CA TRP A 11 4.11 -3.85 7.23
C TRP A 11 4.13 -2.39 6.79
N ALA A 12 3.63 -1.48 7.62
CA ALA A 12 3.71 -0.04 7.35
C ALA A 12 5.14 0.46 7.35
N VAL A 13 5.97 0.01 8.28
CA VAL A 13 7.39 0.36 8.34
C VAL A 13 8.14 -0.27 7.15
N CYS A 14 7.87 -1.54 6.82
CA CYS A 14 8.49 -2.17 5.64
C CYS A 14 8.19 -1.41 4.34
N TRP A 15 6.92 -1.07 4.09
CA TRP A 15 6.55 -0.32 2.89
C TRP A 15 7.03 1.14 2.94
N GLY A 16 6.81 1.82 4.06
CA GLY A 16 7.20 3.22 4.25
C GLY A 16 8.71 3.46 4.16
N LEU A 17 9.54 2.59 4.75
CA LEU A 17 11.00 2.67 4.62
C LEU A 17 11.47 2.33 3.20
N ALA A 18 10.87 1.32 2.56
CA ALA A 18 11.20 1.02 1.17
C ALA A 18 10.92 2.25 0.28
N GLU A 19 9.77 2.89 0.42
CA GLU A 19 9.47 4.12 -0.32
C GLU A 19 10.37 5.30 0.06
N ALA A 20 10.68 5.47 1.35
CA ALA A 20 11.55 6.56 1.79
C ALA A 20 13.01 6.39 1.31
N VAL A 21 13.54 5.18 1.28
CA VAL A 21 14.94 4.90 0.91
C VAL A 21 15.05 4.59 -0.59
N ILE A 22 14.37 3.54 -1.04
CA ILE A 22 14.42 3.06 -2.42
C ILE A 22 13.73 4.08 -3.33
N GLY A 23 12.58 4.63 -2.94
CA GLY A 23 11.88 5.65 -3.72
C GLY A 23 12.66 6.96 -3.83
N PHE A 24 13.44 7.33 -2.81
CA PHE A 24 14.34 8.49 -2.89
C PHE A 24 15.51 8.24 -3.84
N LEU A 25 16.16 7.07 -3.73
CA LEU A 25 17.24 6.66 -4.64
C LEU A 25 16.76 6.56 -6.09
N LEU A 26 15.59 5.97 -6.33
CA LEU A 26 15.04 5.86 -7.67
C LEU A 26 14.70 7.23 -8.26
N HIS A 27 14.26 8.21 -7.47
CA HIS A 27 14.02 9.57 -7.98
C HIS A 27 15.28 10.25 -8.54
N PHE A 28 16.48 9.78 -8.20
CA PHE A 28 17.73 10.25 -8.83
C PHE A 28 17.98 9.62 -10.21
N VAL A 29 17.38 8.46 -10.51
CA VAL A 29 17.64 7.68 -11.73
C VAL A 29 16.45 7.74 -12.69
N GLU A 30 15.22 7.58 -12.18
CA GLU A 30 13.99 7.60 -12.94
C GLU A 30 12.88 8.40 -12.23
N ASN A 31 12.15 9.19 -13.01
CA ASN A 31 11.07 10.05 -12.51
C ASN A 31 9.78 9.26 -12.15
N SER A 32 9.79 7.93 -12.24
CA SER A 32 8.61 7.05 -12.07
C SER A 32 8.81 5.95 -11.04
N ALA A 33 9.55 6.24 -9.96
CA ALA A 33 9.83 5.32 -8.85
C ALA A 33 8.58 4.61 -8.29
N GLY A 34 7.42 5.28 -8.29
CA GLY A 34 6.17 4.75 -7.75
C GLY A 34 5.67 3.48 -8.45
N ILE A 35 5.84 3.36 -9.78
CA ILE A 35 5.39 2.17 -10.53
C ILE A 35 6.14 0.91 -10.10
N LEU A 36 7.43 1.05 -9.77
CA LEU A 36 8.26 -0.07 -9.34
C LEU A 36 8.01 -0.44 -7.88
N LEU A 37 7.67 0.54 -7.04
CA LEU A 37 7.44 0.35 -5.61
C LEU A 37 6.00 -0.06 -5.28
N TYR A 38 5.04 0.22 -6.16
CA TYR A 38 3.66 -0.22 -6.02
C TYR A 38 3.48 -1.73 -5.83
N PRO A 39 4.05 -2.63 -6.66
CA PRO A 39 3.87 -4.08 -6.45
C PRO A 39 4.40 -4.55 -5.09
N PHE A 40 5.45 -3.91 -4.57
CA PHE A 40 5.95 -4.16 -3.22
C PHE A 40 4.97 -3.66 -2.14
N GLY A 41 4.41 -2.46 -2.33
CA GLY A 41 3.35 -1.92 -1.47
C GLY A 41 2.11 -2.79 -1.43
N ALA A 42 1.61 -3.21 -2.60
CA ALA A 42 0.49 -4.12 -2.74
C ALA A 42 0.75 -5.46 -2.04
N TYR A 43 1.96 -6.02 -2.18
CA TYR A 43 2.37 -7.22 -1.46
C TYR A 43 2.30 -7.03 0.07
N CYS A 44 2.80 -5.91 0.59
CA CYS A 44 2.74 -5.58 2.02
C CYS A 44 1.28 -5.51 2.51
N LEU A 45 0.39 -4.88 1.74
CA LEU A 45 -1.04 -4.78 2.06
C LEU A 45 -1.74 -6.14 2.06
N ILE A 46 -1.48 -6.97 1.03
CA ILE A 46 -2.04 -8.33 0.93
C ILE A 46 -1.57 -9.19 2.11
N MET A 47 -0.29 -9.12 2.47
CA MET A 47 0.25 -9.89 3.60
C MET A 47 -0.30 -9.41 4.94
N ALA A 48 -0.39 -8.09 5.15
CA ALA A 48 -1.01 -7.51 6.34
C ALA A 48 -2.45 -7.99 6.48
N PHE A 49 -3.20 -7.96 5.39
CA PHE A 49 -4.59 -8.40 5.31
C PHE A 49 -4.77 -9.90 5.61
N LYS A 50 -3.94 -10.76 5.03
CA LYS A 50 -3.99 -12.21 5.27
C LYS A 50 -3.64 -12.54 6.72
N LYS A 51 -2.67 -11.84 7.32
CA LYS A 51 -2.24 -12.06 8.71
C LYS A 51 -3.20 -11.47 9.73
N SER A 52 -4.01 -10.48 9.37
CA SER A 52 -4.94 -9.80 10.27
C SER A 52 -6.38 -10.34 10.21
N GLU A 53 -6.56 -11.62 9.91
CA GLU A 53 -7.87 -12.28 9.79
C GLU A 53 -8.82 -11.58 8.80
N ARG A 54 -8.28 -11.05 7.68
CA ARG A 54 -9.06 -10.36 6.63
C ARG A 54 -9.79 -9.10 7.10
N LYS A 55 -9.30 -8.43 8.15
CA LYS A 55 -9.81 -7.13 8.58
C LYS A 55 -9.41 -6.02 7.60
N VAL A 56 -10.41 -5.43 6.97
CA VAL A 56 -10.28 -4.40 5.92
C VAL A 56 -9.64 -3.11 6.44
N MET A 57 -9.82 -2.79 7.72
CA MET A 57 -9.21 -1.61 8.33
C MET A 57 -7.67 -1.69 8.39
N VAL A 58 -7.09 -2.89 8.38
CA VAL A 58 -5.64 -3.07 8.55
C VAL A 58 -4.85 -2.53 7.34
N PRO A 59 -5.15 -2.91 6.09
CA PRO A 59 -4.54 -2.31 4.90
C PRO A 59 -4.66 -0.78 4.82
N VAL A 60 -5.82 -0.22 5.18
CA VAL A 60 -6.03 1.23 5.19
C VAL A 60 -5.11 1.92 6.19
N LEU A 61 -4.98 1.38 7.40
CA LEU A 61 -4.07 1.90 8.42
C LEU A 61 -2.60 1.76 8.02
N VAL A 62 -2.23 0.63 7.41
CA VAL A 62 -0.87 0.43 6.86
C VAL A 62 -0.53 1.49 5.83
N THR A 63 -1.47 1.77 4.92
CA THR A 63 -1.32 2.81 3.87
C THR A 63 -1.15 4.19 4.48
N LEU A 64 -1.98 4.54 5.46
CA LEU A 64 -1.93 5.84 6.12
C LEU A 64 -0.57 6.06 6.82
N ILE A 65 -0.08 5.04 7.54
CA ILE A 65 1.22 5.12 8.22
C ILE A 65 2.37 5.18 7.20
N ALA A 66 2.33 4.39 6.12
CA ALA A 66 3.34 4.44 5.07
C ALA A 66 3.39 5.81 4.38
N ALA A 67 2.23 6.42 4.11
CA ALA A 67 2.13 7.78 3.57
C ALA A 67 2.72 8.83 4.53
N LEU A 68 2.49 8.70 5.85
CA LEU A 68 3.09 9.57 6.86
C LEU A 68 4.61 9.42 6.92
N PHE A 69 5.13 8.21 6.74
CA PHE A 69 6.58 7.98 6.62
C PHE A 69 7.16 8.75 5.43
N LYS A 70 6.51 8.69 4.26
CA LYS A 70 6.95 9.45 3.08
C LYS A 70 6.80 10.96 3.29
N LEU A 71 5.72 11.41 3.92
CA LEU A 71 5.49 12.83 4.25
C LEU A 71 6.56 13.37 5.19
N SER A 72 7.13 12.53 6.07
CA SER A 72 8.20 12.93 6.99
C SER A 72 9.48 13.36 6.24
N ASN A 73 9.70 12.91 5.00
CA ASN A 73 10.80 13.40 4.16
C ASN A 73 10.64 14.87 3.76
N LEU A 74 9.45 15.47 3.90
CA LEU A 74 9.23 16.90 3.69
C LEU A 74 10.05 17.75 4.67
N ALA A 75 10.27 17.25 5.89
CA ALA A 75 11.09 17.95 6.90
C ALA A 75 12.57 18.04 6.51
N PHE A 76 13.04 17.14 5.65
CA PHE A 76 14.44 17.08 5.19
C PHE A 76 14.63 17.61 3.76
N THR A 77 13.54 17.96 3.06
CA THR A 77 13.58 18.39 1.66
C THR A 77 13.33 19.91 1.57
N SER A 78 14.18 20.62 0.81
CA SER A 78 14.02 22.06 0.57
C SER A 78 12.66 22.40 -0.07
N PRO A 79 12.08 23.58 0.21
CA PRO A 79 10.77 24.02 -0.30
C PRO A 79 10.62 23.90 -1.83
N GLU A 80 11.67 24.20 -2.59
CA GLU A 80 11.66 24.08 -4.06
C GLU A 80 11.41 22.65 -4.59
N PHE A 81 11.65 21.61 -3.78
CA PHE A 81 11.51 20.21 -4.20
C PHE A 81 10.35 19.47 -3.52
N HIS A 82 9.47 20.18 -2.80
CA HIS A 82 8.33 19.56 -2.10
C HIS A 82 7.39 18.76 -3.01
N TYR A 83 7.28 19.12 -4.30
CA TYR A 83 6.51 18.36 -5.28
C TYR A 83 6.95 16.88 -5.37
N ARG A 84 8.25 16.60 -5.16
CA ARG A 84 8.81 15.23 -5.17
C ARG A 84 8.37 14.39 -3.99
N VAL A 85 7.74 14.99 -2.98
CA VAL A 85 7.18 14.30 -1.82
C VAL A 85 5.66 14.19 -1.96
N TYR A 86 4.97 15.24 -2.41
CA TYR A 86 3.51 15.23 -2.54
C TYR A 86 3.01 14.21 -3.57
N PHE A 87 3.62 14.13 -4.75
CA PHE A 87 3.18 13.19 -5.79
C PHE A 87 3.27 11.73 -5.32
N PRO A 88 4.39 11.25 -4.75
CA PRO A 88 4.45 9.91 -4.18
C PRO A 88 3.48 9.68 -3.01
N VAL A 89 3.25 10.66 -2.14
CA VAL A 89 2.28 10.52 -1.03
C VAL A 89 0.87 10.31 -1.57
N ILE A 90 0.46 11.09 -2.58
CA ILE A 90 -0.85 10.94 -3.23
C ILE A 90 -0.94 9.57 -3.93
N ALA A 91 0.14 9.12 -4.58
CA ALA A 91 0.20 7.80 -5.21
C ALA A 91 0.03 6.67 -4.17
N ILE A 92 0.80 6.70 -3.07
CA ILE A 92 0.68 5.72 -1.97
C ILE A 92 -0.76 5.66 -1.43
N LEU A 93 -1.38 6.82 -1.22
CA LEU A 93 -2.75 6.90 -0.71
C LEU A 93 -3.76 6.32 -1.71
N SER A 94 -3.67 6.69 -3.00
CA SER A 94 -4.61 6.21 -4.02
C SER A 94 -4.46 4.72 -4.26
N GLU A 95 -3.22 4.24 -4.43
CA GLU A 95 -2.87 2.84 -4.63
C GLU A 95 -3.28 1.97 -3.44
N GLY A 96 -2.98 2.42 -2.23
CA GLY A 96 -3.33 1.69 -1.01
C GLY A 96 -4.84 1.66 -0.77
N LEU A 97 -5.58 2.74 -1.07
CA LEU A 97 -7.04 2.75 -1.01
C LEU A 97 -7.67 1.81 -2.05
N ILE A 98 -7.21 1.85 -3.30
CA ILE A 98 -7.69 0.95 -4.37
C ILE A 98 -7.43 -0.50 -3.98
N THR A 99 -6.22 -0.82 -3.54
CA THR A 99 -5.85 -2.18 -3.12
C THR A 99 -6.67 -2.64 -1.91
N SER A 100 -6.88 -1.77 -0.92
CA SER A 100 -7.72 -2.06 0.25
C SER A 100 -9.17 -2.30 -0.16
N GLY A 101 -9.71 -1.52 -1.10
CA GLY A 101 -11.04 -1.69 -1.67
C GLY A 101 -11.19 -2.99 -2.45
N LEU A 102 -10.20 -3.35 -3.27
CA LEU A 102 -10.17 -4.64 -3.96
C LEU A 102 -10.15 -5.80 -2.96
N LEU A 103 -9.30 -5.74 -1.93
CA LEU A 103 -9.25 -6.74 -0.87
C LEU A 103 -10.59 -6.84 -0.13
N PHE A 104 -11.28 -5.73 0.11
CA PHE A 104 -12.62 -5.75 0.68
C PHE A 104 -13.63 -6.49 -0.21
N ILE A 105 -13.65 -6.21 -1.51
CA ILE A 105 -14.53 -6.91 -2.45
C ILE A 105 -14.28 -8.41 -2.39
N THR A 106 -13.01 -8.85 -2.29
CA THR A 106 -12.68 -10.28 -2.16
C THR A 106 -13.17 -10.93 -0.85
N THR A 107 -13.47 -10.15 0.19
CA THR A 107 -14.12 -10.68 1.41
C THR A 107 -15.61 -10.88 1.24
N LEU A 108 -16.27 -9.97 0.53
CA LEU A 108 -17.70 -10.02 0.27
C LEU A 108 -18.03 -11.11 -0.75
N VAL A 109 -17.20 -11.20 -1.80
CA VAL A 109 -17.33 -12.18 -2.86
C VAL A 109 -16.00 -12.93 -2.95
N PRO A 110 -15.89 -14.11 -2.31
CA PRO A 110 -14.66 -14.89 -2.41
C PRO A 110 -14.45 -15.24 -3.89
N VAL A 111 -13.27 -14.93 -4.43
CA VAL A 111 -12.92 -15.07 -5.86
C VAL A 111 -13.26 -16.47 -6.42
N GLN A 112 -13.16 -17.49 -5.57
CA GLN A 112 -13.61 -18.86 -5.87
C GLN A 112 -15.08 -18.93 -6.34
N ASN A 113 -16.00 -18.15 -5.78
CA ASN A 113 -17.39 -18.09 -6.24
C ASN A 113 -17.58 -17.31 -7.55
N LEU A 114 -16.64 -16.42 -7.91
CA LEU A 114 -16.66 -15.71 -9.21
C LEU A 114 -16.15 -16.59 -10.35
N LEU A 115 -15.21 -17.49 -10.08
CA LEU A 115 -14.64 -18.41 -11.07
C LEU A 115 -15.51 -19.66 -11.33
N ILE A 116 -16.49 -19.96 -10.46
CA ILE A 116 -17.35 -21.16 -10.58
C ILE A 116 -18.60 -20.95 -11.47
N LYS A 117 -18.87 -19.73 -11.98
CA LYS A 117 -19.86 -19.54 -13.06
C LYS A 117 -19.14 -19.27 -14.38
N PRO A 118 -19.12 -20.26 -15.28
CA PRO A 118 -20.30 -20.41 -16.13
C PRO A 118 -20.88 -21.82 -16.07
N GLY A 119 -22.13 -21.90 -15.64
CA GLY A 119 -22.98 -23.02 -16.02
C GLY A 119 -23.13 -22.99 -17.54
N ILE A 120 -22.33 -23.79 -18.24
CA ILE A 120 -22.66 -24.26 -19.58
C ILE A 120 -23.90 -25.13 -19.39
N LYS A 121 -25.09 -24.55 -19.58
CA LYS A 121 -26.26 -25.34 -19.95
C LYS A 121 -25.97 -25.86 -21.36
N LYS A 122 -25.62 -27.14 -21.44
CA LYS A 122 -25.75 -27.93 -22.67
C LYS A 122 -27.21 -28.02 -23.07
#